data_AF-A0A918A937-F1
#
_entry.id   AF-A0A918A937-F1
#
_cell.length_a   1.000
_cell.length_b   1.000
_cell.length_c   1.000
_cell.angle_alpha   90.00
_cell.angle_beta   90.00
_cell.angle_gamma   90.00
#
_symmetry.space_group_name_H-M   'P 1'
#
loop_
_entity.id
_entity.type
_entity.pdbx_description
1 polymer ?
#
loop_
_entity_poly.entity_id
_entity_poly.type
_entity_poly.pdbx_seq_one_letter_code
_entity_poly.pdbx_strand_id
1 'polypeptide(L)'
;MGLSVTELLIIATVLIVAIGAGVIALNRRRGDTTDRRPAMPAPRPSAEELDGALHDLIRQDKKIQAIKLLREHTDLSLKQAKEAVDGLAAGYPIHYPPAIARRPARPQADLASRVRELKEAGRAEQAVLLVRGETGMDEPSATLFVDSL
;
A
#
# COMPACT_ATOMS: atom_id res chain seq x y z
N MET A 1 50.88 -5.69 27.76
CA MET A 1 50.41 -6.65 26.75
C MET A 1 49.18 -6.04 26.10
N GLY A 2 49.38 -5.35 24.96
CA GLY A 2 48.27 -4.70 24.25
C GLY A 2 47.45 -5.75 23.52
N LEU A 3 46.12 -5.65 23.62
CA LEU A 3 45.20 -6.49 22.85
C LEU A 3 45.49 -6.28 21.36
N SER A 4 45.80 -7.36 20.66
CA SER A 4 46.15 -7.28 19.24
C SER A 4 44.91 -6.88 18.44
N VAL A 5 45.09 -6.12 17.35
CA VAL A 5 43.97 -5.68 16.48
C VAL A 5 43.09 -6.86 16.04
N THR A 6 43.70 -8.03 15.87
CA THR A 6 43.01 -9.30 15.58
C THR A 6 42.08 -9.77 16.69
N GLU A 7 42.47 -9.66 17.96
CA GLU A 7 41.61 -10.01 19.10
C GLU A 7 40.41 -9.06 19.20
N LEU A 8 40.63 -7.77 18.93
CA LEU A 8 39.54 -6.77 18.92
C LEU A 8 38.52 -7.08 17.82
N LEU A 9 38.96 -7.48 16.63
CA LEU A 9 38.09 -7.85 15.52
C LEU A 9 37.29 -9.13 15.81
N ILE A 10 37.89 -10.12 16.46
CA ILE A 10 37.21 -11.36 16.84
C ILE A 10 36.13 -11.07 17.88
N ILE A 11 36.44 -10.29 18.91
CA ILE A 11 35.48 -9.92 19.97
C ILE A 11 34.32 -9.10 19.38
N ALA A 12 34.61 -8.13 18.52
CA ALA A 12 33.57 -7.34 17.86
C ALA A 12 32.64 -8.20 17.01
N THR A 13 33.19 -9.15 16.24
CA THR A 13 32.39 -10.03 15.39
C THR A 13 31.51 -10.98 16.22
N VAL A 14 32.06 -11.58 17.27
CA VAL A 14 31.30 -12.45 18.18
C VAL A 14 30.20 -11.67 18.90
N LEU A 15 30.47 -10.43 19.32
CA LEU A 15 29.48 -9.57 19.96
C LEU A 15 28.33 -9.23 19.00
N ILE A 16 28.64 -8.88 17.74
CA ILE A 16 27.62 -8.57 16.73
C ILE A 16 26.76 -9.81 16.43
N VAL A 17 27.37 -10.99 16.32
CA VAL A 17 26.64 -12.24 16.09
C VAL A 17 25.80 -12.63 17.31
N ALA A 18 26.30 -12.45 18.53
CA ALA A 18 25.57 -12.73 19.76
C ALA A 18 24.37 -11.78 19.96
N ILE A 19 24.54 -10.49 19.68
CA ILE A 19 23.46 -9.51 19.70
C ILE A 19 22.46 -9.81 18.58
N GLY A 20 22.93 -10.12 17.36
CA GLY A 20 22.08 -10.51 16.24
C GLY A 20 21.26 -11.76 16.53
N ALA A 21 21.88 -12.81 17.06
CA ALA A 21 21.22 -14.05 17.46
C ALA A 21 20.26 -13.84 18.63
N GLY A 22 20.64 -13.00 19.62
CA GLY A 22 19.79 -12.61 20.74
C GLY A 22 18.54 -11.86 20.30
N VAL A 23 18.67 -10.90 19.37
CA VAL A 23 17.55 -10.15 18.78
C VAL A 23 16.67 -11.06 17.93
N ILE A 24 17.24 -11.96 17.13
CA ILE A 24 16.48 -12.93 16.32
C ILE A 24 15.74 -13.93 17.22
N ALA A 25 16.35 -14.38 18.32
CA ALA A 25 15.72 -15.29 19.28
C ALA A 25 14.62 -14.61 20.09
N LEU A 26 14.78 -13.32 20.45
CA LEU A 26 13.73 -12.55 21.12
C LEU A 26 12.56 -12.22 20.19
N ASN A 27 12.83 -11.99 18.90
CA ASN A 27 11.78 -11.71 17.92
C ASN A 27 11.00 -12.97 17.48
N ARG A 28 11.60 -14.16 17.61
CA ARG A 28 10.94 -15.46 17.34
C ARG A 28 10.02 -15.95 18.47
N ARG A 29 10.06 -15.34 19.67
CA ARG A 29 9.17 -15.69 20.81
C ARG A 29 7.81 -14.98 20.81
N ARG A 30 7.40 -14.34 19.70
CA ARG A 30 6.02 -13.84 19.50
C ARG A 30 5.28 -14.59 18.37
N GLY A 31 5.59 -15.86 18.22
CA GLY A 31 4.75 -16.82 17.49
C GLY A 31 3.95 -17.67 18.44
N ASP A 32 3.33 -17.10 19.48
CA ASP A 32 2.49 -17.85 20.40
C ASP A 32 1.03 -17.78 19.94
N THR A 33 0.53 -18.97 19.58
CA THR A 33 -0.88 -19.38 19.54
C THR A 33 -1.91 -18.39 18.96
N THR A 34 -2.15 -18.47 17.64
CA THR A 34 -3.53 -18.23 17.19
C THR A 34 -4.35 -19.47 17.54
N ASP A 35 -4.82 -19.43 18.78
CA ASP A 35 -6.11 -19.94 19.25
C ASP A 35 -7.09 -20.14 18.08
N ARG A 36 -7.34 -21.41 17.74
CA ARG A 36 -8.43 -21.83 16.85
C ARG A 36 -9.77 -21.72 17.59
N ARG A 37 -10.15 -20.53 18.04
CA ARG A 37 -11.57 -20.25 18.29
C ARG A 37 -12.13 -19.59 17.05
N PRO A 38 -13.13 -20.18 16.37
CA PRO A 38 -13.92 -19.45 15.41
C PRO A 38 -14.67 -18.36 16.20
N ALA A 39 -14.08 -17.17 16.25
CA ALA A 39 -14.74 -15.99 16.78
C ALA A 39 -15.93 -15.68 15.86
N MET A 40 -17.10 -15.68 16.47
CA MET A 40 -18.37 -15.18 15.93
C MET A 40 -18.13 -13.88 15.14
N PRO A 41 -18.81 -13.64 14.00
CA PRO A 41 -18.61 -12.43 13.23
C PRO A 41 -19.01 -11.21 14.07
N ALA A 42 -18.02 -10.55 14.66
CA ALA A 42 -18.19 -9.21 15.18
C ALA A 42 -18.60 -8.30 14.01
N PRO A 43 -19.43 -7.27 14.24
CA PRO A 43 -19.67 -6.24 13.24
C PRO A 43 -18.32 -5.74 12.73
N ARG A 44 -18.14 -5.72 11.41
CA ARG A 44 -16.88 -5.27 10.80
C ARG A 44 -16.63 -3.85 11.32
N PRO A 45 -15.46 -3.57 11.93
CA PRO A 45 -15.15 -2.24 12.39
C PRO A 45 -15.27 -1.28 11.20
N SER A 46 -15.87 -0.14 11.46
CA SER A 46 -16.00 0.95 10.50
C SER A 46 -14.60 1.40 10.06
N ALA A 47 -14.46 1.98 8.87
CA ALA A 47 -13.15 2.39 8.35
C ALA A 47 -12.39 3.34 9.31
N GLU A 48 -13.13 4.15 10.05
CA GLU A 48 -12.63 5.04 11.11
C GLU A 48 -12.06 4.29 12.33
N GLU A 49 -12.68 3.18 12.74
CA GLU A 49 -12.22 2.36 13.87
C GLU A 49 -10.94 1.60 13.50
N LEU A 50 -10.84 1.15 12.24
CA LEU A 50 -9.65 0.51 11.69
C LEU A 50 -8.46 1.47 11.66
N ASP A 51 -8.67 2.72 11.24
CA ASP A 51 -7.62 3.75 11.22
C ASP A 51 -7.10 4.07 12.63
N GLY A 52 -8.00 4.21 13.60
CA GLY A 52 -7.64 4.43 15.00
C GLY A 52 -6.82 3.28 15.59
N ALA A 53 -7.24 2.04 15.33
CA ALA A 53 -6.49 0.84 15.76
C ALA A 53 -5.12 0.75 15.06
N LEU A 54 -5.03 1.13 13.78
CA LEU A 54 -3.78 1.11 13.03
C LEU A 54 -2.78 2.13 13.57
N HIS A 55 -3.24 3.35 13.87
CA HIS A 55 -2.43 4.39 14.50
C HIS A 55 -1.93 3.99 15.89
N ASP A 56 -2.79 3.37 16.71
CA ASP A 56 -2.40 2.87 18.03
C ASP A 56 -1.31 1.78 17.94
N LEU A 57 -1.47 0.83 17.01
CA LEU A 57 -0.48 -0.22 16.77
C LEU A 57 0.86 0.34 16.28
N ILE A 58 0.84 1.39 15.46
CA ILE A 58 2.07 2.03 14.96
C ILE A 58 2.76 2.83 16.06
N ARG A 59 2.01 3.56 16.90
CA ARG A 59 2.56 4.26 18.08
C ARG A 59 3.21 3.30 19.07
N GLN A 60 2.69 2.08 19.18
CA GLN A 60 3.23 1.02 20.02
C GLN A 60 4.38 0.22 19.35
N ASP A 61 4.88 0.67 18.19
CA ASP A 61 5.88 -0.01 17.34
C ASP A 61 5.49 -1.45 16.93
N LYS A 62 4.20 -1.79 16.99
CA LYS A 62 3.65 -3.11 16.64
C LYS A 62 3.34 -3.23 15.14
N LYS A 63 4.32 -2.89 14.29
CA LYS A 63 4.16 -2.86 12.82
C LYS A 63 3.66 -4.18 12.22
N ILE A 64 4.08 -5.33 12.77
CA ILE A 64 3.63 -6.65 12.29
C ILE A 64 2.13 -6.87 12.57
N GLN A 65 1.64 -6.42 13.72
CA GLN A 65 0.21 -6.52 14.06
C GLN A 65 -0.61 -5.54 13.22
N ALA A 66 -0.09 -4.34 12.96
CA ALA A 66 -0.70 -3.38 12.03
C ALA A 66 -0.85 -3.96 10.61
N ILE A 67 0.20 -4.61 10.09
CA ILE A 67 0.16 -5.29 8.78
C ILE A 67 -0.85 -6.45 8.79
N LYS A 68 -0.92 -7.22 9.88
CA LYS A 68 -1.87 -8.32 10.01
C LYS A 68 -3.31 -7.81 10.03
N LEU A 69 -3.61 -6.82 10.87
CA LEU A 69 -4.91 -6.17 10.95
C LEU A 69 -5.33 -5.62 9.57
N LEU A 70 -4.41 -4.93 8.89
CA LEU A 70 -4.67 -4.41 7.56
C LEU A 70 -5.02 -5.54 6.58
N ARG A 71 -4.29 -6.67 6.57
CA ARG A 71 -4.58 -7.81 5.68
C ARG A 71 -5.83 -8.62 6.03
N GLU A 72 -6.25 -8.59 7.28
CA GLU A 72 -7.48 -9.28 7.72
C GLU A 72 -8.72 -8.46 7.37
N HIS A 73 -8.59 -7.14 7.30
CA HIS A 73 -9.66 -6.20 6.95
C HIS A 73 -9.59 -5.69 5.50
N THR A 74 -8.48 -5.94 4.80
CA THR A 74 -8.26 -5.56 3.40
C THR A 74 -7.63 -6.72 2.63
N ASP A 75 -8.03 -6.94 1.38
CA ASP A 75 -7.44 -7.95 0.48
C ASP A 75 -6.04 -7.54 -0.04
N LEU A 76 -5.26 -6.80 0.75
CA LEU A 76 -3.93 -6.34 0.37
C LEU A 76 -2.91 -7.48 0.46
N SER A 77 -2.04 -7.53 -0.54
CA SER A 77 -0.86 -8.38 -0.49
C SER A 77 0.07 -7.94 0.64
N LEU A 78 0.89 -8.88 1.16
CA LEU A 78 1.84 -8.61 2.25
C LEU A 78 2.73 -7.37 1.97
N LYS A 79 3.19 -7.24 0.72
CA LYS A 79 3.98 -6.09 0.27
C LYS A 79 3.20 -4.78 0.41
N GLN A 80 1.97 -4.73 -0.12
CA GLN A 80 1.12 -3.54 -0.07
C GLN A 80 0.74 -3.16 1.36
N ALA A 81 0.43 -4.14 2.20
CA ALA A 81 0.12 -3.90 3.61
C ALA A 81 1.33 -3.35 4.39
N LYS A 82 2.54 -3.85 4.08
CA LYS A 82 3.78 -3.30 4.64
C LYS A 82 4.01 -1.86 4.19
N GLU A 83 3.89 -1.56 2.90
CA GLU A 83 4.09 -0.21 2.36
C GLU A 83 3.10 0.80 2.98
N ALA A 84 1.84 0.40 3.16
CA ALA A 84 0.84 1.22 3.84
C ALA A 84 1.24 1.53 5.30
N VAL A 85 1.57 0.51 6.09
CA VAL A 85 1.97 0.69 7.50
C VAL A 85 3.25 1.52 7.62
N ASP A 86 4.20 1.35 6.70
CA ASP A 86 5.44 2.13 6.67
C ASP A 86 5.18 3.61 6.35
N GLY A 87 4.30 3.89 5.38
CA GLY A 87 3.85 5.25 5.06
C GLY A 87 3.18 5.95 6.25
N LEU A 88 2.37 5.23 7.01
CA LEU A 88 1.72 5.78 8.21
C LEU A 88 2.72 6.03 9.36
N ALA A 89 3.71 5.15 9.52
CA ALA A 89 4.80 5.38 10.46
C ALA A 89 5.67 6.59 10.07
N ALA A 90 5.76 6.90 8.77
CA ALA A 90 6.46 8.08 8.24
C ALA A 90 5.64 9.38 8.31
N GLY A 91 4.41 9.34 8.85
CA GLY A 91 3.53 10.51 8.95
C GLY A 91 2.89 10.92 7.62
N TYR A 92 2.99 10.06 6.59
CA TYR A 92 2.24 10.25 5.36
C TYR A 92 0.79 9.83 5.61
N PRO A 93 -0.21 10.62 5.16
CA PRO A 93 -1.59 10.17 5.18
C PRO A 93 -1.69 8.87 4.38
N ILE A 94 -2.28 7.83 4.97
CA ILE A 94 -2.53 6.57 4.26
C ILE A 94 -3.36 6.90 3.02
N HIS A 95 -2.75 6.78 1.85
CA HIS A 95 -3.52 6.55 0.65
C HIS A 95 -3.87 5.08 0.70
N TYR A 96 -5.02 4.75 1.28
CA TYR A 96 -5.57 3.42 1.09
C TYR A 96 -5.70 3.28 -0.43
N PRO A 97 -4.96 2.38 -1.12
CA PRO A 97 -5.49 1.91 -2.38
C PRO A 97 -6.87 1.38 -1.98
N PRO A 98 -7.97 1.99 -2.47
CA PRO A 98 -9.29 1.70 -1.96
C PRO A 98 -9.43 0.19 -1.99
N ALA A 99 -9.51 -0.42 -0.81
CA ALA A 99 -9.72 -1.84 -0.66
C ALA A 99 -11.10 -2.06 -1.24
N ILE A 100 -11.15 -2.33 -2.54
CA ILE A 100 -12.32 -2.77 -3.29
C ILE A 100 -13.57 -2.14 -2.68
N ALA A 101 -13.63 -0.80 -2.70
CA ALA A 101 -14.94 -0.22 -2.84
C ALA A 101 -15.45 -0.95 -4.08
N ARG A 102 -16.45 -1.81 -3.92
CA ARG A 102 -17.50 -1.95 -4.91
C ARG A 102 -18.26 -0.62 -5.00
N ARG A 103 -17.55 0.51 -5.09
CA ARG A 103 -17.85 1.39 -6.19
C ARG A 103 -17.32 0.58 -7.37
N PRO A 104 -18.13 0.22 -8.39
CA PRO A 104 -17.50 0.04 -9.68
C PRO A 104 -16.53 1.22 -9.79
N ALA A 105 -15.25 0.96 -10.11
CA ALA A 105 -14.44 2.02 -10.71
C ALA A 105 -15.44 2.80 -11.53
N ARG A 106 -15.72 4.09 -11.23
CA ARG A 106 -16.53 4.86 -12.18
C ARG A 106 -15.85 4.48 -13.47
N PRO A 107 -16.51 3.71 -14.37
CA PRO A 107 -15.80 3.15 -15.51
C PRO A 107 -15.12 4.38 -16.05
N GLN A 108 -13.78 4.41 -16.09
CA GLN A 108 -13.08 5.61 -16.55
C GLN A 108 -13.66 5.80 -17.93
N ALA A 109 -14.66 6.69 -18.06
CA ALA A 109 -15.78 6.41 -18.96
C ALA A 109 -15.17 6.11 -20.31
N ASP A 110 -15.55 4.99 -20.95
CA ASP A 110 -14.89 4.51 -22.18
C ASP A 110 -14.41 5.70 -23.00
N LEU A 111 -13.17 5.70 -23.48
CA LEU A 111 -12.52 6.90 -24.05
C LEU A 111 -13.48 7.74 -24.92
N ALA A 112 -14.31 7.07 -25.73
CA ALA A 112 -15.40 7.66 -26.50
C ALA A 112 -16.41 8.52 -25.70
N SER A 113 -16.88 8.07 -24.55
CA SER A 113 -17.77 8.82 -23.64
C SER A 113 -17.11 10.08 -23.09
N ARG A 114 -15.83 9.99 -22.67
CA ARG A 114 -15.05 11.17 -22.22
C ARG A 114 -14.83 12.16 -23.35
N VAL A 115 -14.56 11.66 -24.56
CA VAL A 115 -14.38 12.48 -25.76
C VAL A 115 -15.69 13.17 -26.16
N ARG A 116 -16.82 12.47 -26.11
CA ARG A 116 -18.14 13.05 -26.39
C ARG A 116 -18.49 14.14 -25.39
N GLU A 117 -18.27 13.92 -24.10
CA GLU A 117 -18.49 14.96 -23.07
C GLU A 117 -17.66 16.22 -23.33
N LEU A 118 -16.38 16.07 -23.68
CA LEU A 118 -15.51 17.20 -24.05
C LEU A 118 -15.98 17.89 -25.33
N LYS A 119 -16.48 17.15 -26.32
CA LYS A 119 -17.05 17.70 -27.56
C LYS A 119 -18.34 18.49 -27.28
N GLU A 120 -19.24 17.95 -26.48
CA GLU A 120 -20.49 18.63 -26.05
C GLU A 120 -20.20 19.88 -25.22
N ALA A 121 -19.13 19.87 -24.43
CA ALA A 121 -18.67 21.04 -23.68
C ALA A 121 -17.93 22.08 -24.55
N GLY A 122 -17.82 21.87 -25.86
CA GLY A 122 -17.10 22.75 -26.79
C GLY A 122 -15.56 22.70 -26.67
N ARG A 123 -15.03 21.71 -25.96
CA ARG A 123 -13.59 21.53 -25.66
C ARG A 123 -12.95 20.52 -26.61
N ALA A 124 -13.15 20.69 -27.91
CA ALA A 124 -12.71 19.74 -28.94
C ALA A 124 -11.18 19.52 -28.94
N GLU A 125 -10.38 20.58 -28.73
CA GLU A 125 -8.92 20.45 -28.65
C GLU A 125 -8.47 19.56 -27.47
N GLN A 126 -9.12 19.69 -26.31
CA GLN A 126 -8.82 18.84 -25.15
C GLN A 126 -9.21 17.39 -25.42
N ALA A 127 -10.27 17.15 -26.20
CA ALA A 127 -10.67 15.81 -26.60
C ALA A 127 -9.61 15.16 -27.51
N VAL A 128 -9.06 15.92 -28.46
CA VAL A 128 -7.97 15.45 -29.34
C VAL A 128 -6.73 15.11 -28.52
N LEU A 129 -6.30 16.01 -27.63
CA LEU A 129 -5.13 15.76 -26.77
C LEU A 129 -5.32 14.53 -25.87
N LEU A 130 -6.52 14.33 -25.33
CA LEU A 130 -6.85 13.15 -24.53
C LEU A 130 -6.68 11.87 -25.36
N VAL A 131 -7.23 11.83 -26.58
CA VAL A 131 -7.11 10.65 -27.47
C VAL A 131 -5.65 10.38 -27.80
N ARG A 132 -4.88 11.41 -28.15
CA ARG A 132 -3.45 11.27 -28.46
C ARG A 132 -2.66 10.75 -27.27
N GLY A 133 -2.91 11.27 -26.08
CA GLY A 133 -2.23 10.86 -24.85
C GLY A 133 -2.51 9.42 -24.44
N GLU A 134 -3.75 8.97 -24.60
CA GLU A 134 -4.17 7.63 -24.16
C GLU A 134 -3.88 6.53 -25.20
N THR A 135 -3.92 6.87 -26.49
CA THR A 135 -3.82 5.87 -27.59
C THR A 135 -2.53 5.94 -28.39
N GLY A 136 -1.78 7.05 -28.28
CA GLY A 136 -0.62 7.32 -29.12
C GLY A 136 -0.95 7.69 -30.57
N MET A 137 -2.23 7.94 -30.91
CA MET A 137 -2.62 8.40 -32.25
C MET A 137 -1.95 9.74 -32.60
N ASP A 138 -1.66 9.91 -33.87
CA ASP A 138 -1.32 11.21 -34.44
C ASP A 138 -2.53 12.15 -34.46
N GLU A 139 -2.27 13.45 -34.61
CA GLU A 139 -3.29 14.49 -34.55
C GLU A 139 -4.41 14.37 -35.59
N PRO A 140 -4.16 14.11 -36.88
CA PRO A 140 -5.24 13.95 -37.84
C PRO A 140 -6.09 12.71 -37.53
N SER A 141 -5.50 11.59 -37.13
CA SER A 141 -6.24 10.39 -36.73
C SER A 141 -7.08 10.61 -35.47
N ALA A 142 -6.54 11.30 -34.48
CA ALA A 142 -7.26 11.65 -33.25
C ALA A 142 -8.42 12.63 -33.53
N THR A 143 -8.24 13.58 -34.43
CA THR A 143 -9.30 14.51 -34.85
C THR A 143 -10.45 13.78 -35.52
N LEU A 144 -10.15 12.85 -36.43
CA LEU A 144 -11.18 12.01 -37.07
C LEU A 144 -11.94 11.16 -36.05
N PHE A 145 -11.24 10.61 -35.06
CA PHE A 145 -11.88 9.87 -33.97
C PHE A 145 -12.86 10.74 -33.17
N VAL A 146 -12.46 11.96 -32.81
CA VAL A 146 -13.33 12.91 -32.10
C VAL A 146 -14.53 13.34 -32.97
N ASP A 147 -14.31 13.54 -34.27
CA ASP A 147 -15.38 13.90 -35.20
C ASP A 147 -16.43 12.78 -35.34
N SER A 148 -15.99 11.52 -35.31
CA SER A 148 -16.85 10.34 -35.43
C SER A 148 -17.77 10.06 -34.24
N LEU A 149 -17.59 10.76 -33.11
CA LEU A 149 -18.33 10.59 -31.86
C LEU A 149 -19.42 11.63 -31.66
#